data_AF-A0A660M167-F1
#
_entry.id   AF-A0A660M167-F1
#
_cell.length_a   1.000
_cell.length_b   1.000
_cell.length_c   1.000
_cell.angle_alpha   90.00
_cell.angle_beta   90.00
_cell.angle_gamma   90.00
#
_symmetry.space_group_name_H-M   'P 1'
#
loop_
_entity.id
_entity.type
_entity.pdbx_description
1 polymer ?
#
loop_
_entity_poly.entity_id
_entity_poly.type
_entity_poly.pdbx_seq_one_letter_code
_entity_poly.pdbx_strand_id
1 'polypeptide(L)'
;MKTTKTNRQRRTKPPVNIALKEWSSGYMSFVDAIRARKNCLLDMTNMELTQDGIPQVRPGTTRYGTQPLGEVIGVSTFIKVVPSTAPEHYVITMQVINGKGHVLYNRDGGQWTDVGGTYNPHRQVQFVQENNRVYISNGSDKMSYFDIKENKLVDYTSIQTPAKPTVSAKGLDGATVTYRIRVSANNTVGETAASEAALVTVGSYRNSWDPNTQYITVTFPKVAGATSYNIYFGTVASEEQYLGNVPQPSEAATATVKFVDNNRAALNPYKKAPEGNSTEGPIITFLSATNDGMYGVGDMKDRYRLWYSAAGDKAGNFSPFDGGGWVDINYGGDSIPVCAKPFRDGQGKYAVTILTHGSAGTGDLYHMSFVDQAVGDYTITYPSILRANGQSGTYSPFAVVEANNSLYYPTGRAFKTTGSKAQLINILVTN
;
A
#
# COMPACT_ATOMS: atom_id res chain seq x y z
N MET A 1 -41.23 86.87 0.08
CA MET A 1 -41.17 85.40 -0.11
C MET A 1 -39.88 84.90 0.55
N LYS A 2 -39.97 84.29 1.75
CA LYS A 2 -38.82 83.72 2.48
C LYS A 2 -38.75 82.22 2.15
N THR A 3 -37.75 81.81 1.38
CA THR A 3 -37.46 80.39 1.12
C THR A 3 -36.33 79.96 2.03
N THR A 4 -36.67 79.46 3.22
CA THR A 4 -35.71 78.92 4.18
C THR A 4 -35.28 77.52 3.70
N LYS A 5 -34.09 77.41 3.09
CA LYS A 5 -33.49 76.11 2.77
C LYS A 5 -33.02 75.44 4.06
N THR A 6 -33.75 74.42 4.51
CA THR A 6 -33.33 73.54 5.61
C THR A 6 -32.23 72.59 5.13
N ASN A 7 -30.98 72.90 5.45
CA ASN A 7 -29.87 71.97 5.31
C ASN A 7 -30.06 70.81 6.30
N ARG A 8 -30.54 69.66 5.81
CA ARG A 8 -30.46 68.39 6.55
C ARG A 8 -28.98 68.03 6.70
N GLN A 9 -28.39 68.35 7.86
CA GLN A 9 -27.11 67.77 8.27
C GLN A 9 -27.23 66.25 8.18
N ARG A 10 -26.38 65.63 7.35
CA ARG A 10 -26.21 64.17 7.31
C ARG A 10 -25.85 63.73 8.74
N ARG A 11 -26.79 63.10 9.45
CA ARG A 11 -26.52 62.44 10.72
C ARG A 11 -25.36 61.47 10.50
N THR A 12 -24.19 61.80 11.02
CA THR A 12 -23.05 60.88 11.13
C THR A 12 -23.56 59.67 11.88
N LYS A 13 -23.53 58.50 11.25
CA LYS A 13 -23.94 57.26 11.89
C LYS A 13 -23.08 57.09 13.15
N PRO A 14 -23.68 56.71 14.29
CA PRO A 14 -22.91 56.49 15.50
C PRO A 14 -21.83 55.43 15.24
N PRO A 15 -20.63 55.57 15.82
CA PRO A 15 -19.57 54.59 15.67
C PRO A 15 -20.07 53.23 16.18
N VAL A 16 -19.94 52.20 15.35
CA VAL A 16 -20.23 50.82 15.76
C VAL A 16 -18.98 50.28 16.44
N ASN A 17 -19.01 50.24 17.77
CA ASN A 17 -17.96 49.60 18.54
C ASN A 17 -18.13 48.08 18.47
N ILE A 18 -17.20 47.41 17.82
CA ILE A 18 -17.16 45.95 17.74
C ILE A 18 -16.17 45.48 18.80
N ALA A 19 -16.67 44.92 19.90
CA ALA A 19 -15.84 44.26 20.89
C ALA A 19 -15.57 42.82 20.43
N LEU A 20 -14.35 42.56 19.95
CA LEU A 20 -13.89 41.22 19.61
C LEU A 20 -13.24 40.61 20.86
N LYS A 21 -13.76 39.47 21.31
CA LYS A 21 -13.25 38.75 22.48
C LYS A 21 -12.39 37.53 22.13
N GLU A 22 -12.53 37.04 20.89
CA GLU A 22 -11.90 35.81 20.41
C GLU A 22 -11.63 35.92 18.91
N TRP A 23 -10.69 35.10 18.42
CA TRP A 23 -10.33 34.96 17.01
C TRP A 23 -10.58 33.55 16.49
N SER A 24 -11.70 32.95 16.91
CA SER A 24 -12.11 31.58 16.60
C SER A 24 -12.25 31.26 15.10
N SER A 25 -12.38 32.28 14.23
CA SER A 25 -12.43 32.07 12.78
C SER A 25 -11.06 31.79 12.15
N GLY A 26 -9.96 31.90 12.90
CA GLY A 26 -8.63 31.57 12.39
C GLY A 26 -8.10 32.54 11.35
N TYR A 27 -7.03 32.11 10.67
CA TYR A 27 -6.45 32.82 9.55
C TYR A 27 -7.33 32.67 8.29
N MET A 28 -7.62 33.79 7.62
CA MET A 28 -8.39 33.81 6.37
C MET A 28 -7.67 34.61 5.30
N SER A 29 -7.13 33.92 4.29
CA SER A 29 -6.38 34.54 3.17
C SER A 29 -7.15 34.68 1.86
N PHE A 30 -8.25 33.93 1.69
CA PHE A 30 -8.93 33.79 0.40
C PHE A 30 -10.11 34.77 0.21
N VAL A 31 -10.44 35.55 1.25
CA VAL A 31 -11.56 36.49 1.23
C VAL A 31 -11.05 37.91 1.25
N ASP A 32 -11.64 38.76 0.44
CA ASP A 32 -11.42 40.20 0.55
C ASP A 32 -11.72 40.68 1.96
N ALA A 33 -11.00 41.71 2.42
CA ALA A 33 -11.14 42.29 3.76
C ALA A 33 -12.59 42.70 4.11
N ILE A 34 -13.44 42.92 3.11
CA ILE A 34 -14.86 43.28 3.26
C ILE A 34 -15.73 42.05 3.61
N ARG A 35 -15.33 40.86 3.15
CA ARG A 35 -16.04 39.58 3.37
C ARG A 35 -15.43 38.75 4.49
N ALA A 36 -14.22 39.11 4.92
CA ALA A 36 -13.54 38.55 6.07
C ALA A 36 -14.44 38.61 7.31
N ARG A 37 -14.48 37.52 8.08
CA ARG A 37 -15.24 37.50 9.33
C ARG A 37 -14.58 38.47 10.30
N LYS A 38 -15.39 39.17 11.10
CA LYS A 38 -14.85 40.18 12.03
C LYS A 38 -13.87 39.60 13.05
N ASN A 39 -13.99 38.31 13.37
CA ASN A 39 -13.15 37.57 14.31
C ASN A 39 -12.10 36.67 13.60
N CYS A 40 -11.67 37.01 12.39
CA CYS A 40 -10.58 36.30 11.71
C CYS A 40 -9.28 37.12 11.68
N LEU A 41 -8.17 36.44 11.57
CA LEU A 41 -6.86 37.03 11.39
C LEU A 41 -6.54 37.13 9.89
N LEU A 42 -6.14 38.33 9.43
CA LEU A 42 -5.71 38.58 8.05
C LEU A 42 -4.23 38.23 7.83
N ASP A 43 -3.45 38.16 8.91
CA ASP A 43 -2.06 37.70 8.95
C ASP A 43 -1.84 36.95 10.27
N MET A 44 -1.11 35.84 10.19
CA MET A 44 -0.80 34.97 11.32
C MET A 44 0.58 34.34 11.11
N THR A 45 1.63 35.16 11.24
CA THR A 45 3.01 34.72 11.11
C THR A 45 3.59 34.33 12.47
N ASN A 46 4.09 33.09 12.61
CA ASN A 46 4.68 32.55 13.84
C ASN A 46 3.80 32.65 15.10
N MET A 47 2.49 32.59 14.91
CA MET A 47 1.50 32.55 15.99
C MET A 47 0.72 31.24 15.95
N GLU A 48 0.15 30.86 17.09
CA GLU A 48 -0.85 29.79 17.22
C GLU A 48 -2.10 30.34 17.91
N LEU A 49 -3.25 29.72 17.64
CA LEU A 49 -4.48 30.01 18.39
C LEU A 49 -4.59 29.02 19.54
N THR A 50 -4.65 29.55 20.76
CA THR A 50 -4.84 28.74 21.97
C THR A 50 -6.33 28.65 22.31
N GLN A 51 -6.65 28.13 23.50
CA GLN A 51 -8.01 28.04 23.99
C GLN A 51 -8.73 29.40 23.87
N ASP A 52 -9.99 29.35 23.45
CA ASP A 52 -10.84 30.53 23.18
C ASP A 52 -10.35 31.41 22.01
N GLY A 53 -9.51 30.87 21.11
CA GLY A 53 -9.10 31.56 19.90
C GLY A 53 -8.24 32.79 20.18
N ILE A 54 -7.44 32.76 21.23
CA ILE A 54 -6.52 33.84 21.58
C ILE A 54 -5.18 33.60 20.83
N PRO A 55 -4.68 34.56 20.05
CA PRO A 55 -3.38 34.45 19.41
C PRO A 55 -2.26 34.49 20.45
N GLN A 56 -1.37 33.50 20.39
CA GLN A 56 -0.14 33.46 21.18
C GLN A 56 1.06 33.27 20.24
N VAL A 57 2.22 33.76 20.65
CA VAL A 57 3.49 33.45 19.97
C VAL A 57 3.68 31.93 20.00
N ARG A 58 3.94 31.34 18.83
CA ARG A 58 4.19 29.91 18.71
C ARG A 58 5.41 29.53 19.58
N PRO A 59 5.38 28.39 20.28
CA PRO A 59 6.55 27.88 21.01
C PRO A 59 7.80 27.86 20.12
N GLY A 60 8.92 28.33 20.69
CA GLY A 60 10.20 28.36 19.99
C GLY A 60 10.64 26.96 19.55
N THR A 61 11.38 26.89 18.44
CA THR A 61 11.98 25.63 17.98
C THR A 61 13.42 25.54 18.47
N THR A 62 13.73 24.50 19.25
CA THR A 62 15.10 24.17 19.65
C THR A 62 15.62 23.06 18.75
N ARG A 63 16.90 23.13 18.33
CA ARG A 63 17.52 22.04 17.59
C ARG A 63 17.55 20.79 18.47
N TYR A 64 16.96 19.71 17.97
CA TYR A 64 16.94 18.43 18.65
C TYR A 64 17.84 17.44 17.90
N GLY A 65 18.69 16.76 18.67
CA GLY A 65 19.56 15.70 18.18
C GLY A 65 20.68 16.10 17.23
N THR A 66 21.43 15.09 16.79
CA THR A 66 22.46 15.20 15.77
C THR A 66 21.84 15.60 14.44
N GLN A 67 22.39 16.63 13.79
CA GLN A 67 21.88 17.11 12.51
C GLN A 67 22.10 16.05 11.39
N PRO A 68 21.22 15.98 10.38
CA PRO A 68 21.39 15.10 9.22
C PRO A 68 22.75 15.28 8.53
N LEU A 69 23.27 14.20 7.93
CA LEU A 69 24.53 14.18 7.20
C LEU A 69 24.39 14.76 5.78
N GLY A 70 23.18 14.73 5.22
CA GLY A 70 22.86 15.24 3.89
C GLY A 70 21.44 15.82 3.79
N GLU A 71 21.03 16.16 2.58
CA GLU A 71 19.68 16.68 2.30
C GLU A 71 18.63 15.59 2.56
N VAL A 72 17.61 15.89 3.38
CA VAL A 72 16.55 14.93 3.75
C VAL A 72 15.44 14.96 2.71
N ILE A 73 15.21 13.82 2.04
CA ILE A 73 14.16 13.65 1.01
C ILE A 73 13.01 12.75 1.46
N GLY A 74 13.06 12.27 2.70
CA GLY A 74 11.99 11.53 3.35
C GLY A 74 12.28 11.39 4.84
N VAL A 75 11.25 11.44 5.66
CA VAL A 75 11.35 11.30 7.12
C VAL A 75 10.16 10.53 7.65
N SER A 76 10.40 9.66 8.62
CA SER A 76 9.36 9.01 9.40
C SER A 76 9.92 8.55 10.75
N THR A 77 9.07 7.96 11.57
CA THR A 77 9.46 7.29 12.81
C THR A 77 9.09 5.82 12.74
N PHE A 78 9.82 5.01 13.49
CA PHE A 78 9.48 3.60 13.67
C PHE A 78 9.76 3.18 15.11
N ILE A 79 9.10 2.10 15.53
CA ILE A 79 9.23 1.52 16.85
C ILE A 79 9.96 0.19 16.73
N LYS A 80 10.98 -0.01 17.56
CA LYS A 80 11.64 -1.31 17.74
C LYS A 80 11.19 -1.93 19.05
N VAL A 81 10.52 -3.08 18.96
CA VAL A 81 10.13 -3.85 20.14
C VAL A 81 11.30 -4.74 20.55
N VAL A 82 11.81 -4.54 21.75
CA VAL A 82 12.90 -5.35 22.32
C VAL A 82 12.29 -6.26 23.41
N PRO A 83 12.50 -7.59 23.37
CA PRO A 83 11.88 -8.53 24.31
C PRO A 83 12.51 -8.44 25.72
N SER A 84 12.31 -7.33 26.43
CA SER A 84 12.65 -7.14 27.86
C SER A 84 12.57 -5.68 28.30
N THR A 85 12.40 -4.72 27.39
CA THR A 85 12.40 -3.28 27.69
C THR A 85 11.19 -2.58 27.07
N ALA A 86 10.96 -1.33 27.48
CA ALA A 86 10.00 -0.48 26.79
C ALA A 86 10.34 -0.38 25.28
N PRO A 87 9.33 -0.24 24.40
CA PRO A 87 9.56 -0.03 22.98
C PRO A 87 10.47 1.18 22.75
N GLU A 88 11.43 1.02 21.85
CA GLU A 88 12.38 2.08 21.52
C GLU A 88 11.91 2.85 20.29
N HIS A 89 11.95 4.18 20.37
CA HIS A 89 11.55 5.08 19.29
C HIS A 89 12.76 5.51 18.45
N TYR A 90 12.64 5.35 17.14
CA TYR A 90 13.66 5.70 16.18
C TYR A 90 13.11 6.66 15.13
N VAL A 91 13.98 7.51 14.61
CA VAL A 91 13.73 8.30 13.40
C VAL A 91 14.43 7.59 12.24
N ILE A 92 13.74 7.47 11.11
CA ILE A 92 14.31 6.99 9.85
C ILE A 92 14.17 8.08 8.80
N THR A 93 15.23 8.26 8.01
CA THR A 93 15.31 9.28 6.97
C THR A 93 15.92 8.69 5.71
N MET A 94 15.52 9.25 4.57
CA MET A 94 16.31 9.14 3.36
C MET A 94 17.10 10.43 3.19
N GLN A 95 18.43 10.33 3.10
CA GLN A 95 19.31 11.48 2.92
C GLN A 95 20.10 11.36 1.62
N VAL A 96 20.33 12.47 0.93
CA VAL A 96 21.17 12.51 -0.27
C VAL A 96 22.63 12.59 0.17
N ILE A 97 23.37 11.50 -0.03
CA ILE A 97 24.79 11.36 0.29
C ILE A 97 25.51 10.93 -1.00
N ASN A 98 26.56 11.65 -1.38
CA ASN A 98 27.33 11.39 -2.61
C ASN A 98 26.46 11.25 -3.88
N GLY A 99 25.38 12.04 -3.98
CA GLY A 99 24.48 12.06 -5.13
C GLY A 99 23.50 10.88 -5.21
N LYS A 100 23.34 10.09 -4.14
CA LYS A 100 22.37 8.99 -4.06
C LYS A 100 21.55 9.10 -2.78
N GLY A 101 20.31 8.62 -2.81
CA GLY A 101 19.51 8.44 -1.60
C GLY A 101 20.05 7.28 -0.78
N HIS A 102 20.41 7.56 0.47
CA HIS A 102 20.82 6.60 1.50
C HIS A 102 19.77 6.57 2.61
N VAL A 103 19.51 5.40 3.18
CA VAL A 103 18.63 5.22 4.33
C VAL A 103 19.47 5.34 5.60
N LEU A 104 19.07 6.24 6.49
CA LEU A 104 19.71 6.42 7.78
C LEU A 104 18.68 6.39 8.89
N TYR A 105 19.07 5.85 10.04
CA TYR A 105 18.24 5.90 11.24
C TYR A 105 19.03 6.42 12.43
N ASN A 106 18.32 7.02 13.40
CA ASN A 106 18.87 7.35 14.69
C ASN A 106 17.90 7.01 15.82
N ARG A 107 18.44 6.88 17.03
CA ARG A 107 17.68 6.69 18.26
C ARG A 107 17.71 7.98 19.06
N ASP A 108 16.54 8.52 19.41
CA ASP A 108 16.38 9.61 20.38
C ASP A 108 17.38 10.78 20.21
N GLY A 109 17.54 11.27 18.97
CA GLY A 109 18.45 12.38 18.68
C GLY A 109 19.95 12.04 18.69
N GLY A 110 20.30 10.76 18.85
CA GLY A 110 21.67 10.25 18.78
C GLY A 110 22.31 10.36 17.39
N GLN A 111 23.44 9.68 17.21
CA GLN A 111 24.17 9.64 15.93
C GLN A 111 23.38 8.93 14.83
N TRP A 112 23.57 9.39 13.59
CA TRP A 112 22.98 8.76 12.42
C TRP A 112 23.77 7.52 12.01
N THR A 113 23.07 6.41 11.84
CA THR A 113 23.62 5.17 11.27
C THR A 113 23.19 5.07 9.82
N ASP A 114 24.16 5.03 8.90
CA ASP A 114 23.92 4.80 7.47
C ASP A 114 23.86 3.31 7.17
N VAL A 115 22.75 2.86 6.59
CA VAL A 115 22.54 1.46 6.16
C VAL A 115 22.63 1.28 4.65
N GLY A 116 23.03 2.34 3.94
CA GLY A 116 23.21 2.37 2.50
C GLY A 116 21.91 2.62 1.74
N GLY A 117 21.94 2.30 0.45
CA GLY A 117 20.86 2.57 -0.49
C GLY A 117 21.38 3.19 -1.78
N THR A 118 20.62 3.05 -2.86
CA THR A 118 20.96 3.66 -4.16
C THR A 118 19.74 4.30 -4.81
N TYR A 119 18.92 4.97 -4.00
CA TYR A 119 17.66 5.55 -4.46
C TYR A 119 17.89 6.83 -5.26
N ASN A 120 16.93 7.16 -6.12
CA ASN A 120 16.89 8.41 -6.85
C ASN A 120 16.82 9.60 -5.87
N PRO A 121 17.81 10.51 -5.89
CA PRO A 121 17.87 11.63 -4.94
C PRO A 121 16.82 12.71 -5.21
N HIS A 122 16.11 12.67 -6.34
CA HIS A 122 15.10 13.68 -6.72
C HIS A 122 13.66 13.25 -6.43
N ARG A 123 13.47 12.12 -5.73
CA ARG A 123 12.15 11.57 -5.42
C ARG A 123 11.91 11.60 -3.93
N GLN A 124 10.73 12.08 -3.55
CA GLN A 124 10.28 12.00 -2.17
C GLN A 124 10.05 10.54 -1.79
N VAL A 125 10.53 10.16 -0.62
CA VAL A 125 10.44 8.79 -0.11
C VAL A 125 9.40 8.70 0.98
N GLN A 126 8.64 7.61 0.96
CA GLN A 126 7.73 7.23 2.02
C GLN A 126 8.24 6.02 2.79
N PHE A 127 7.98 6.04 4.10
CA PHE A 127 8.26 4.95 5.02
C PHE A 127 6.96 4.46 5.67
N VAL A 128 6.76 3.15 5.72
CA VAL A 128 5.61 2.53 6.39
C VAL A 128 6.10 1.33 7.21
N GLN A 129 5.80 1.32 8.50
CA GLN A 129 6.17 0.20 9.36
C GLN A 129 5.06 -0.86 9.39
N GLU A 130 5.42 -2.12 9.13
CA GLU A 130 4.54 -3.30 9.27
C GLU A 130 5.39 -4.57 9.43
N ASN A 131 4.93 -5.60 10.16
CA ASN A 131 5.63 -6.89 10.30
C ASN A 131 7.15 -6.78 10.66
N ASN A 132 7.49 -5.97 11.67
CA ASN A 132 8.87 -5.70 12.11
C ASN A 132 9.82 -5.21 10.99
N ARG A 133 9.26 -4.54 9.98
CA ARG A 133 9.98 -3.95 8.85
C ARG A 133 9.50 -2.53 8.62
N VAL A 134 10.36 -1.68 8.08
CA VAL A 134 9.96 -0.38 7.54
C VAL A 134 10.09 -0.43 6.03
N TYR A 135 8.96 -0.50 5.33
CA TYR A 135 8.87 -0.49 3.87
C TYR A 135 9.14 0.90 3.32
N ILE A 136 9.85 0.92 2.18
CA ILE A 136 10.38 2.11 1.55
C ILE A 136 9.91 2.15 0.10
N SER A 137 9.29 3.25 -0.31
CA SER A 137 8.77 3.46 -1.66
C SER A 137 8.91 4.92 -2.10
N ASN A 138 9.21 5.15 -3.39
CA ASN A 138 9.40 6.49 -3.95
C ASN A 138 8.89 6.67 -5.39
N GLY A 139 8.25 5.64 -5.96
CA GLY A 139 7.66 5.64 -7.29
C GLY A 139 8.64 5.52 -8.47
N SER A 140 9.95 5.46 -8.24
CA SER A 140 10.94 5.26 -9.31
C SER A 140 11.80 4.03 -9.12
N ASP A 141 12.23 3.78 -7.89
CA ASP A 141 13.07 2.65 -7.54
C ASP A 141 12.21 1.49 -7.06
N LYS A 142 12.79 0.29 -7.09
CA LYS A 142 12.13 -0.90 -6.53
C LYS A 142 11.87 -0.68 -5.05
N MET A 143 10.77 -1.26 -4.58
CA MET A 143 10.50 -1.32 -3.16
C MET A 143 11.62 -2.06 -2.43
N SER A 144 11.75 -1.70 -1.16
CA SER A 144 12.74 -2.27 -0.24
C SER A 144 12.19 -2.11 1.16
N TYR A 145 12.82 -2.78 2.12
CA TYR A 145 12.50 -2.57 3.51
C TYR A 145 13.75 -2.56 4.38
N PHE A 146 13.70 -1.76 5.43
CA PHE A 146 14.62 -1.85 6.53
C PHE A 146 14.12 -2.94 7.50
N ASP A 147 14.92 -3.99 7.68
CA ASP A 147 14.66 -5.05 8.65
C ASP A 147 15.05 -4.57 10.05
N ILE A 148 14.04 -4.37 10.91
CA ILE A 148 14.25 -3.79 12.25
C ILE A 148 15.02 -4.76 13.16
N LYS A 149 14.93 -6.07 12.91
CA LYS A 149 15.59 -7.11 13.71
C LYS A 149 17.06 -7.20 13.35
N GLU A 150 17.35 -7.26 12.06
CA GLU A 150 18.72 -7.42 11.52
C GLU A 150 19.46 -6.08 11.37
N ASN A 151 18.75 -4.94 11.49
CA ASN A 151 19.24 -3.59 11.23
C ASN A 151 19.90 -3.45 9.84
N LYS A 152 19.28 -4.01 8.81
CA LYS A 152 19.82 -3.99 7.45
C LYS A 152 18.75 -3.61 6.43
N LEU A 153 19.19 -3.01 5.34
CA LEU A 153 18.35 -2.76 4.18
C LEU A 153 18.23 -4.04 3.33
N VAL A 154 17.02 -4.34 2.87
CA VAL A 154 16.73 -5.47 1.98
C VAL A 154 15.95 -4.98 0.77
N ASP A 155 16.53 -5.13 -0.42
CA ASP A 155 15.92 -4.73 -1.69
C ASP A 155 15.02 -5.84 -2.26
N TYR A 156 13.92 -5.43 -2.88
CA TYR A 156 13.12 -6.37 -3.67
C TYR A 156 13.87 -6.71 -4.95
N THR A 157 14.08 -8.01 -5.15
CA THR A 157 14.86 -8.53 -6.27
C THR A 157 14.03 -9.54 -7.04
N SER A 158 13.96 -9.32 -8.35
CA SER A 158 13.39 -10.29 -9.26
C SER A 158 14.28 -11.53 -9.28
N ILE A 159 13.68 -12.70 -9.10
CA ILE A 159 14.37 -13.98 -9.26
C ILE A 159 13.96 -14.64 -10.58
N GLN A 160 14.81 -15.51 -11.10
CA GLN A 160 14.60 -16.16 -12.39
C GLN A 160 13.48 -17.20 -12.33
N THR A 161 12.72 -17.31 -13.42
CA THR A 161 11.80 -18.44 -13.60
C THR A 161 12.58 -19.76 -13.55
N PRO A 162 12.11 -20.78 -12.81
CA PRO A 162 12.75 -22.09 -12.80
C PRO A 162 12.88 -22.67 -14.22
N ALA A 163 13.97 -23.38 -14.47
CA ALA A 163 14.11 -24.14 -15.71
C ALA A 163 13.07 -25.25 -15.79
N LYS A 164 12.83 -25.76 -17.01
CA LYS A 164 11.97 -26.91 -17.25
C LYS A 164 12.38 -28.10 -16.34
N PRO A 165 11.46 -28.66 -15.54
CA PRO A 165 11.79 -29.78 -14.67
C PRO A 165 12.03 -31.05 -15.48
N THR A 166 12.84 -31.95 -14.93
CA THR A 166 12.95 -33.34 -15.37
C THR A 166 12.01 -34.19 -14.53
N VAL A 167 11.27 -35.08 -15.17
CA VAL A 167 10.24 -35.90 -14.53
C VAL A 167 10.49 -37.38 -14.81
N SER A 168 10.37 -38.22 -13.78
CA SER A 168 10.53 -39.67 -13.90
C SER A 168 9.43 -40.38 -13.12
N ALA A 169 8.71 -41.29 -13.77
CA ALA A 169 7.69 -42.12 -13.15
C ALA A 169 8.28 -43.46 -12.70
N LYS A 170 7.76 -44.01 -11.59
CA LYS A 170 8.09 -45.36 -11.10
C LYS A 170 6.81 -46.13 -10.81
N GLY A 171 6.76 -47.39 -11.25
CA GLY A 171 5.61 -48.28 -11.06
C GLY A 171 4.37 -47.89 -11.89
N LEU A 172 4.52 -47.03 -12.89
CA LEU A 172 3.44 -46.40 -13.66
C LEU A 172 3.58 -46.70 -15.17
N ASP A 173 3.88 -47.96 -15.50
CA ASP A 173 4.15 -48.40 -16.87
C ASP A 173 2.91 -48.29 -17.77
N GLY A 174 3.12 -47.96 -19.05
CA GLY A 174 2.06 -47.80 -20.05
C GLY A 174 1.92 -46.37 -20.59
N ALA A 175 0.97 -46.16 -21.51
CA ALA A 175 0.82 -44.89 -22.23
C ALA A 175 -0.63 -44.39 -22.33
N THR A 176 -1.32 -44.33 -21.19
CA THR A 176 -2.76 -44.03 -21.13
C THR A 176 -3.03 -42.53 -20.94
N VAL A 177 -2.25 -41.85 -20.09
CA VAL A 177 -2.47 -40.45 -19.72
C VAL A 177 -1.15 -39.68 -19.72
N THR A 178 -1.17 -38.45 -20.24
CA THR A 178 -0.02 -37.55 -20.20
C THR A 178 -0.24 -36.48 -19.14
N TYR A 179 0.67 -36.43 -18.17
CA TYR A 179 0.72 -35.41 -17.14
C TYR A 179 1.64 -34.27 -17.53
N ARG A 180 1.22 -33.06 -17.17
CA ARG A 180 1.92 -31.79 -17.34
C ARG A 180 2.31 -31.29 -15.96
N ILE A 181 3.61 -31.01 -15.78
CA ILE A 181 4.17 -30.59 -14.50
C ILE A 181 4.94 -29.30 -14.70
N ARG A 182 4.61 -28.28 -13.91
CA ARG A 182 5.29 -26.96 -13.93
C ARG A 182 5.76 -26.62 -12.52
N VAL A 183 6.79 -25.78 -12.43
CA VAL A 183 7.38 -25.34 -11.16
C VAL A 183 7.59 -23.84 -11.19
N SER A 184 7.18 -23.15 -10.13
CA SER A 184 7.53 -21.74 -9.88
C SER A 184 8.44 -21.64 -8.65
N ALA A 185 9.19 -20.55 -8.56
CA ALA A 185 9.99 -20.22 -7.39
C ALA A 185 9.33 -19.09 -6.60
N ASN A 186 9.44 -19.15 -5.27
CA ASN A 186 9.00 -18.11 -4.37
C ASN A 186 10.23 -17.47 -3.71
N ASN A 187 10.19 -16.16 -3.46
CA ASN A 187 11.07 -15.50 -2.51
C ASN A 187 10.25 -14.96 -1.32
N THR A 188 10.81 -14.04 -0.54
CA THR A 188 10.09 -13.39 0.57
C THR A 188 9.01 -12.40 0.12
N VAL A 189 8.98 -12.03 -1.16
CA VAL A 189 8.16 -10.95 -1.74
C VAL A 189 7.02 -11.49 -2.60
N GLY A 190 7.23 -12.59 -3.32
CA GLY A 190 6.23 -13.16 -4.21
C GLY A 190 6.70 -14.41 -4.94
N GLU A 191 6.01 -14.70 -6.04
CA GLU A 191 6.14 -15.93 -6.84
C GLU A 191 6.49 -15.60 -8.31
N THR A 192 7.38 -16.39 -8.93
CA THR A 192 7.77 -16.26 -10.34
C THR A 192 6.69 -16.79 -11.27
N ALA A 193 6.82 -16.50 -12.57
CA ALA A 193 6.15 -17.29 -13.59
C ALA A 193 6.58 -18.77 -13.46
N ALA A 194 5.68 -19.69 -13.77
CA ALA A 194 5.96 -21.12 -13.74
C ALA A 194 6.78 -21.52 -14.98
N SER A 195 7.67 -22.49 -14.77
CA SER A 195 8.52 -23.07 -15.80
C SER A 195 7.71 -23.63 -16.99
N GLU A 196 8.41 -23.91 -18.10
CA GLU A 196 7.84 -24.71 -19.17
C GLU A 196 7.38 -26.08 -18.64
N ALA A 197 6.23 -26.56 -19.15
CA ALA A 197 5.67 -27.83 -18.72
C ALA A 197 6.59 -29.01 -19.10
N ALA A 198 6.95 -29.81 -18.11
CA ALA A 198 7.47 -31.15 -18.31
C ALA A 198 6.32 -32.12 -18.55
N LEU A 199 6.50 -33.02 -19.50
CA LEU A 199 5.51 -34.01 -19.89
C LEU A 199 5.96 -35.39 -19.45
N VAL A 200 5.04 -36.17 -18.88
CA VAL A 200 5.28 -37.57 -18.56
C VAL A 200 4.02 -38.37 -18.88
N THR A 201 4.19 -39.41 -19.69
CA THR A 201 3.09 -40.29 -20.10
C THR A 201 3.17 -41.57 -19.30
N VAL A 202 2.05 -41.98 -18.68
CA VAL A 202 1.95 -43.13 -17.78
C VAL A 202 0.71 -43.97 -18.04
N GLY A 203 0.68 -45.20 -17.53
CA GLY A 203 -0.40 -46.16 -17.80
C GLY A 203 -1.69 -45.99 -16.98
N SER A 204 -1.69 -45.21 -15.90
CA SER A 204 -2.83 -45.11 -14.99
C SER A 204 -3.09 -43.67 -14.52
N TYR A 205 -4.36 -43.36 -14.26
CA TYR A 205 -4.76 -42.08 -13.69
C TYR A 205 -4.31 -41.95 -12.23
N ARG A 206 -3.96 -40.71 -11.83
CA ARG A 206 -3.39 -40.35 -10.53
C ARG A 206 -4.21 -40.87 -9.36
N ASN A 207 -5.53 -40.76 -9.42
CA ASN A 207 -6.46 -41.24 -8.40
C ASN A 207 -6.42 -42.76 -8.18
N SER A 208 -5.89 -43.54 -9.13
CA SER A 208 -5.74 -44.99 -9.05
C SER A 208 -4.35 -45.44 -8.65
N TRP A 209 -3.44 -44.51 -8.33
CA TRP A 209 -2.07 -44.87 -7.94
C TRP A 209 -2.03 -45.47 -6.53
N ASP A 210 -1.25 -46.55 -6.37
CA ASP A 210 -0.83 -47.05 -5.06
C ASP A 210 0.22 -46.09 -4.48
N PRO A 211 -0.09 -45.35 -3.40
CA PRO A 211 0.77 -44.31 -2.85
C PRO A 211 2.09 -44.82 -2.25
N ASN A 212 2.28 -46.15 -2.13
CA ASN A 212 3.51 -46.75 -1.60
C ASN A 212 4.46 -47.23 -2.69
N THR A 213 3.96 -47.56 -3.89
CA THR A 213 4.76 -48.18 -4.96
C THR A 213 4.78 -47.37 -6.25
N GLN A 214 3.81 -46.48 -6.44
CA GLN A 214 3.62 -45.69 -7.67
C GLN A 214 3.77 -44.20 -7.39
N TYR A 215 4.70 -43.55 -8.10
CA TYR A 215 4.98 -42.12 -7.91
C TYR A 215 5.70 -41.49 -9.09
N ILE A 216 5.61 -40.16 -9.16
CA ILE A 216 6.37 -39.31 -10.09
C ILE A 216 7.37 -38.47 -9.29
N THR A 217 8.63 -38.53 -9.68
CA THR A 217 9.68 -37.65 -9.14
C THR A 217 9.91 -36.49 -10.09
N VAL A 218 9.83 -35.27 -9.56
CA VAL A 218 10.09 -34.01 -10.25
C VAL A 218 11.42 -33.47 -9.75
N THR A 219 12.37 -33.23 -10.65
CA THR A 219 13.71 -32.71 -10.34
C THR A 219 13.99 -31.46 -11.16
N PHE A 220 14.48 -30.40 -10.55
CA PHE A 220 14.78 -29.13 -11.23
C PHE A 220 15.96 -28.41 -10.57
N PRO A 221 16.68 -27.55 -11.30
CA PRO A 221 17.79 -26.79 -10.73
C PRO A 221 17.30 -25.76 -9.71
N LYS A 222 18.13 -25.50 -8.70
CA LYS A 222 17.91 -24.44 -7.71
C LYS A 222 17.99 -23.07 -8.38
N VAL A 223 17.06 -22.19 -8.02
CA VAL A 223 17.04 -20.76 -8.41
C VAL A 223 17.68 -19.93 -7.30
N ALA A 224 18.63 -19.06 -7.65
CA ALA A 224 19.26 -18.15 -6.70
C ALA A 224 18.23 -17.16 -6.12
N GLY A 225 18.25 -16.97 -4.80
CA GLY A 225 17.31 -16.07 -4.10
C GLY A 225 15.92 -16.65 -3.81
N ALA A 226 15.63 -17.88 -4.24
CA ALA A 226 14.38 -18.55 -3.88
C ALA A 226 14.41 -19.04 -2.41
N THR A 227 13.24 -19.07 -1.77
CA THR A 227 13.01 -19.62 -0.43
C THR A 227 12.26 -20.95 -0.49
N SER A 228 11.41 -21.13 -1.49
CA SER A 228 10.64 -22.35 -1.74
C SER A 228 10.18 -22.41 -3.20
N TYR A 229 9.56 -23.52 -3.59
CA TYR A 229 9.04 -23.75 -4.93
C TYR A 229 7.64 -24.34 -4.87
N ASN A 230 6.74 -23.86 -5.71
CA ASN A 230 5.40 -24.44 -5.86
C ASN A 230 5.37 -25.38 -7.06
N ILE A 231 4.71 -26.53 -6.88
CA ILE A 231 4.57 -27.56 -7.91
C ILE A 231 3.14 -27.53 -8.42
N TYR A 232 3.01 -27.53 -9.74
CA TYR A 232 1.74 -27.54 -10.45
C TYR A 232 1.63 -28.80 -11.29
N PHE A 233 0.44 -29.39 -11.32
CA PHE A 233 0.18 -30.67 -11.94
C PHE A 233 -1.17 -30.65 -12.65
N GLY A 234 -1.25 -31.20 -13.85
CA GLY A 234 -2.49 -31.27 -14.61
C GLY A 234 -2.38 -32.18 -15.84
N THR A 235 -3.47 -32.32 -16.57
CA THR A 235 -3.51 -33.07 -17.84
C THR A 235 -3.75 -32.15 -19.04
N VAL A 236 -4.30 -30.95 -18.82
CA VAL A 236 -4.62 -29.95 -19.86
C VAL A 236 -3.61 -28.80 -19.76
N ALA A 237 -3.17 -28.29 -20.92
CA ALA A 237 -2.19 -27.22 -21.00
C ALA A 237 -2.78 -25.93 -20.41
N SER A 238 -1.99 -25.21 -19.62
CA SER A 238 -2.37 -23.96 -18.96
C SER A 238 -3.46 -24.08 -17.88
N GLU A 239 -3.90 -25.31 -17.59
CA GLU A 239 -4.87 -25.64 -16.55
C GLU A 239 -4.20 -26.46 -15.43
N GLU A 240 -2.87 -26.39 -15.30
CA GLU A 240 -2.15 -27.08 -14.23
C GLU A 240 -2.48 -26.46 -12.86
N GLN A 241 -2.86 -27.32 -11.92
CA GLN A 241 -3.35 -26.95 -10.60
C GLN A 241 -2.26 -27.10 -9.56
N TYR A 242 -2.28 -26.26 -8.53
CA TYR A 242 -1.31 -26.31 -7.44
C TYR A 242 -1.42 -27.64 -6.69
N LEU A 243 -0.29 -28.31 -6.52
CA LEU A 243 -0.18 -29.60 -5.85
C LEU A 243 0.46 -29.48 -4.46
N GLY A 244 1.49 -28.63 -4.33
CA GLY A 244 2.23 -28.51 -3.09
C GLY A 244 3.45 -27.60 -3.20
N ASN A 245 4.16 -27.46 -2.08
CA ASN A 245 5.35 -26.64 -1.95
C ASN A 245 6.53 -27.47 -1.47
N VAL A 246 7.73 -27.14 -1.95
CA VAL A 246 8.99 -27.69 -1.44
C VAL A 246 9.89 -26.53 -1.00
N PRO A 247 10.39 -26.51 0.25
CA PRO A 247 11.33 -25.50 0.70
C PRO A 247 12.65 -25.65 -0.07
N GLN A 248 13.35 -24.54 -0.26
CA GLN A 248 14.67 -24.61 -0.86
C GLN A 248 15.62 -25.40 0.05
N PRO A 249 16.39 -26.39 -0.47
CA PRO A 249 17.36 -27.12 0.33
C PRO A 249 18.42 -26.16 0.91
N SER A 250 18.71 -26.33 2.20
CA SER A 250 19.64 -25.51 2.97
C SER A 250 21.10 -25.72 2.55
N GLU A 251 21.42 -26.88 1.96
CA GLU A 251 22.79 -27.20 1.55
C GLU A 251 23.20 -26.49 0.25
N ALA A 252 24.30 -25.75 0.32
CA ALA A 252 24.87 -25.05 -0.83
C ALA A 252 25.34 -26.00 -1.95
N ALA A 253 25.68 -27.26 -1.62
CA ALA A 253 26.16 -28.27 -2.57
C ALA A 253 25.06 -28.92 -3.41
N THR A 254 23.79 -28.77 -3.02
CA THR A 254 22.66 -29.37 -3.74
C THR A 254 22.19 -28.44 -4.85
N ALA A 255 22.65 -28.70 -6.08
CA ALA A 255 22.29 -27.92 -7.27
C ALA A 255 20.84 -28.16 -7.76
N THR A 256 20.18 -29.22 -7.28
CA THR A 256 18.86 -29.64 -7.74
C THR A 256 17.88 -29.87 -6.60
N VAL A 257 16.65 -29.42 -6.75
CA VAL A 257 15.53 -29.69 -5.85
C VAL A 257 14.74 -30.88 -6.37
N LYS A 258 14.24 -31.71 -5.46
CA LYS A 258 13.42 -32.88 -5.77
C LYS A 258 12.09 -32.83 -5.04
N PHE A 259 11.02 -33.18 -5.73
CA PHE A 259 9.68 -33.36 -5.18
C PHE A 259 9.12 -34.70 -5.67
N VAL A 260 8.43 -35.44 -4.81
CA VAL A 260 7.84 -36.73 -5.15
C VAL A 260 6.34 -36.65 -4.97
N ASP A 261 5.59 -36.92 -6.04
CA ASP A 261 4.14 -37.04 -6.02
C ASP A 261 3.73 -38.52 -6.02
N ASN A 262 3.04 -38.95 -4.96
CA ASN A 262 2.52 -40.30 -4.79
C ASN A 262 1.00 -40.32 -4.60
N ASN A 263 0.29 -39.35 -5.17
CA ASN A 263 -1.17 -39.21 -5.07
C ASN A 263 -1.74 -38.89 -3.66
N ARG A 264 -0.89 -38.67 -2.65
CA ARG A 264 -1.39 -38.28 -1.31
C ARG A 264 -1.82 -36.81 -1.22
N ALA A 265 -1.14 -35.92 -1.93
CA ALA A 265 -1.49 -34.50 -1.97
C ALA A 265 -2.71 -34.28 -2.88
N ALA A 266 -3.64 -33.42 -2.46
CA ALA A 266 -4.78 -33.02 -3.27
C ALA A 266 -4.39 -31.85 -4.19
N LEU A 267 -4.94 -31.81 -5.40
CA LEU A 267 -4.81 -30.66 -6.29
C LEU A 267 -5.76 -29.56 -5.85
N ASN A 268 -5.27 -28.32 -5.78
CA ASN A 268 -6.09 -27.15 -5.52
C ASN A 268 -6.56 -26.53 -6.85
N PRO A 269 -7.86 -26.64 -7.20
CA PRO A 269 -8.38 -26.13 -8.46
C PRO A 269 -8.39 -24.59 -8.55
N TYR A 270 -8.24 -23.89 -7.43
CA TYR A 270 -8.32 -22.43 -7.36
C TYR A 270 -6.97 -21.73 -7.55
N LYS A 271 -5.86 -22.48 -7.54
CA LYS A 271 -4.51 -21.93 -7.75
C LYS A 271 -3.89 -22.57 -8.99
N LYS A 272 -3.89 -21.83 -10.09
CA LYS A 272 -3.25 -22.23 -11.36
C LYS A 272 -1.77 -21.84 -11.40
N ALA A 273 -1.02 -22.45 -12.32
CA ALA A 273 0.37 -22.12 -12.58
C ALA A 273 0.51 -20.64 -13.00
N PRO A 274 1.35 -19.82 -12.32
CA PRO A 274 1.51 -18.40 -12.64
C PRO A 274 2.12 -18.18 -14.02
N GLU A 275 1.66 -17.16 -14.72
CA GLU A 275 2.24 -16.70 -15.99
C GLU A 275 3.17 -15.50 -15.82
N GLY A 276 3.00 -14.73 -14.75
CA GLY A 276 3.77 -13.51 -14.45
C GLY A 276 4.73 -13.68 -13.29
N ASN A 277 5.72 -12.80 -13.21
CA ASN A 277 6.67 -12.73 -12.10
C ASN A 277 6.31 -11.58 -11.16
N SER A 278 6.01 -11.90 -9.90
CA SER A 278 5.65 -10.95 -8.84
C SER A 278 6.79 -10.69 -7.83
N THR A 279 7.94 -11.33 -8.01
CA THR A 279 9.06 -11.32 -7.03
C THR A 279 9.77 -9.97 -6.89
N GLU A 280 9.58 -9.10 -7.88
CA GLU A 280 10.10 -7.72 -7.87
C GLU A 280 9.24 -6.76 -7.03
N GLY A 281 8.01 -7.17 -6.69
CA GLY A 281 6.99 -6.29 -6.11
C GLY A 281 6.64 -5.10 -7.03
N PRO A 282 5.75 -4.22 -6.57
CA PRO A 282 5.32 -3.07 -7.35
C PRO A 282 6.27 -1.88 -7.17
N ILE A 283 6.30 -0.97 -8.14
CA ILE A 283 7.01 0.31 -8.02
C ILE A 283 5.95 1.39 -7.78
N ILE A 284 5.75 1.76 -6.52
CA ILE A 284 4.66 2.65 -6.08
C ILE A 284 5.19 3.92 -5.46
N THR A 285 4.41 5.00 -5.60
CA THR A 285 4.75 6.32 -5.05
C THR A 285 4.22 6.49 -3.62
N PHE A 286 3.05 5.92 -3.34
CA PHE A 286 2.39 6.04 -2.04
C PHE A 286 2.04 4.66 -1.49
N LEU A 287 2.26 4.47 -0.19
CA LEU A 287 1.98 3.25 0.55
C LEU A 287 1.31 3.59 1.90
N SER A 288 0.37 2.79 2.36
CA SER A 288 -0.17 2.92 3.72
C SER A 288 -0.44 1.54 4.30
N ALA A 289 -0.09 1.33 5.57
CA ALA A 289 -0.52 0.16 6.32
C ALA A 289 -1.95 0.40 6.85
N THR A 290 -2.86 -0.53 6.59
CA THR A 290 -4.24 -0.50 7.06
C THR A 290 -4.76 -1.93 7.25
N ASN A 291 -5.40 -2.24 8.38
CA ASN A 291 -6.03 -3.56 8.64
C ASN A 291 -5.09 -4.75 8.36
N ASP A 292 -3.92 -4.73 9.01
CA ASP A 292 -2.85 -5.75 8.98
C ASP A 292 -2.17 -6.00 7.63
N GLY A 293 -2.59 -5.30 6.57
CA GLY A 293 -1.98 -5.30 5.25
C GLY A 293 -1.59 -3.90 4.79
N MET A 294 -0.95 -3.80 3.63
CA MET A 294 -0.54 -2.52 3.06
C MET A 294 -1.18 -2.27 1.71
N TYR A 295 -1.46 -1.00 1.42
CA TYR A 295 -2.12 -0.56 0.21
C TYR A 295 -1.29 0.50 -0.49
N GLY A 296 -0.99 0.25 -1.77
CA GLY A 296 -0.04 1.02 -2.56
C GLY A 296 -0.65 1.57 -3.86
N VAL A 297 -0.33 2.81 -4.21
CA VAL A 297 -0.80 3.47 -5.43
C VAL A 297 0.29 4.31 -6.08
N GLY A 298 0.04 4.80 -7.29
CA GLY A 298 0.98 5.63 -8.04
C GLY A 298 2.08 4.83 -8.72
N ASP A 299 1.72 3.65 -9.26
CA ASP A 299 2.57 2.90 -10.18
C ASP A 299 2.65 3.63 -11.53
N MET A 300 3.85 3.94 -12.01
CA MET A 300 4.02 4.71 -13.25
C MET A 300 3.69 3.92 -14.51
N LYS A 301 3.80 2.59 -14.46
CA LYS A 301 3.44 1.71 -15.59
C LYS A 301 1.94 1.45 -15.60
N ASP A 302 1.40 1.10 -14.43
CA ASP A 302 -0.01 0.76 -14.24
C ASP A 302 -0.72 1.82 -13.36
N ARG A 303 -0.88 3.03 -13.90
CA ARG A 303 -1.35 4.22 -13.16
C ARG A 303 -2.70 4.07 -12.46
N TYR A 304 -3.56 3.19 -12.95
CA TYR A 304 -4.90 2.98 -12.39
C TYR A 304 -4.91 1.96 -11.23
N ARG A 305 -3.78 1.31 -10.96
CA ARG A 305 -3.72 0.16 -10.08
C ARG A 305 -3.62 0.56 -8.61
N LEU A 306 -4.46 -0.07 -7.81
CA LEU A 306 -4.31 -0.19 -6.36
C LEU A 306 -3.72 -1.55 -6.05
N TRP A 307 -2.52 -1.55 -5.47
CA TRP A 307 -1.88 -2.73 -4.95
C TRP A 307 -2.32 -2.96 -3.50
N TYR A 308 -2.50 -4.22 -3.12
CA TYR A 308 -2.71 -4.62 -1.75
C TYR A 308 -1.77 -5.78 -1.39
N SER A 309 -1.19 -5.74 -0.20
CA SER A 309 -0.34 -6.82 0.29
C SER A 309 -1.15 -7.84 1.07
N ALA A 310 -0.57 -9.02 1.22
CA ALA A 310 -0.97 -9.97 2.25
C ALA A 310 -0.86 -9.33 3.65
N ALA A 311 -1.47 -9.98 4.64
CA ALA A 311 -1.49 -9.52 6.02
C ALA A 311 -0.52 -10.29 6.92
N GLY A 312 -0.24 -9.75 8.12
CA GLY A 312 0.49 -10.46 9.17
C GLY A 312 1.95 -10.76 8.82
N ASP A 313 2.36 -12.03 8.98
CA ASP A 313 3.74 -12.47 8.73
C ASP A 313 4.17 -12.36 7.26
N LYS A 314 3.19 -12.23 6.35
CA LYS A 314 3.40 -11.98 4.92
C LYS A 314 3.16 -10.54 4.49
N ALA A 315 2.99 -9.59 5.42
CA ALA A 315 2.94 -8.17 5.05
C ALA A 315 4.13 -7.81 4.16
N GLY A 316 3.88 -7.05 3.09
CA GLY A 316 4.87 -6.71 2.06
C GLY A 316 4.89 -7.63 0.84
N ASN A 317 4.18 -8.76 0.89
CA ASN A 317 3.97 -9.62 -0.26
C ASN A 317 2.74 -9.16 -1.05
N PHE A 318 2.94 -8.67 -2.28
CA PHE A 318 1.88 -8.16 -3.16
C PHE A 318 1.40 -9.21 -4.17
N SER A 319 1.77 -10.48 -3.98
CA SER A 319 1.41 -11.56 -4.88
C SER A 319 -0.03 -12.02 -4.65
N PRO A 320 -0.84 -12.17 -5.72
CA PRO A 320 -2.16 -12.82 -5.68
C PRO A 320 -2.15 -14.18 -4.99
N PHE A 321 -1.00 -14.86 -4.99
CA PHE A 321 -0.86 -16.23 -4.51
C PHE A 321 -0.66 -16.36 -3.01
N ASP A 322 -0.39 -15.25 -2.31
CA ASP A 322 -0.13 -15.20 -0.88
C ASP A 322 -1.11 -14.26 -0.15
N GLY A 323 -2.22 -13.88 -0.79
CA GLY A 323 -3.24 -12.99 -0.24
C GLY A 323 -3.01 -11.50 -0.53
N GLY A 324 -1.96 -11.16 -1.27
CA GLY A 324 -1.79 -9.85 -1.89
C GLY A 324 -2.48 -9.78 -3.25
N GLY A 325 -2.21 -8.73 -4.03
CA GLY A 325 -2.67 -8.59 -5.39
C GLY A 325 -2.91 -7.14 -5.78
N TRP A 326 -3.80 -6.96 -6.75
CA TRP A 326 -4.14 -5.65 -7.24
C TRP A 326 -5.59 -5.58 -7.73
N VAL A 327 -6.10 -4.36 -7.80
CA VAL A 327 -7.38 -4.02 -8.43
C VAL A 327 -7.24 -2.66 -9.11
N ASP A 328 -7.83 -2.51 -10.28
CA ASP A 328 -7.78 -1.24 -11.01
C ASP A 328 -8.92 -0.32 -10.59
N ILE A 329 -8.59 0.95 -10.38
CA ILE A 329 -9.51 2.02 -10.00
C ILE A 329 -9.68 2.93 -11.21
N ASN A 330 -10.91 3.02 -11.72
CA ASN A 330 -11.27 3.89 -12.85
C ASN A 330 -10.37 3.64 -14.09
N TYR A 331 -10.18 2.37 -14.46
CA TYR A 331 -9.28 1.98 -15.54
C TYR A 331 -9.58 2.73 -16.86
N GLY A 332 -8.58 3.43 -17.39
CA GLY A 332 -8.72 4.24 -18.61
C GLY A 332 -9.52 5.54 -18.44
N GLY A 333 -9.97 5.84 -17.22
CA GLY A 333 -10.70 7.06 -16.88
C GLY A 333 -9.78 8.27 -16.67
N ASP A 334 -10.41 9.39 -16.29
CA ASP A 334 -9.79 10.70 -16.10
C ASP A 334 -9.20 10.93 -14.70
N SER A 335 -9.43 9.99 -13.78
CA SER A 335 -9.03 10.08 -12.37
C SER A 335 -8.11 8.92 -12.00
N ILE A 336 -6.98 9.26 -11.38
CA ILE A 336 -5.88 8.34 -11.08
C ILE A 336 -5.70 8.25 -9.54
N PRO A 337 -5.55 7.05 -8.96
CA PRO A 337 -5.33 6.90 -7.52
C PRO A 337 -3.99 7.47 -7.05
N VAL A 338 -4.00 8.26 -5.97
CA VAL A 338 -2.80 8.90 -5.37
C VAL A 338 -2.64 8.65 -3.88
N CYS A 339 -3.71 8.32 -3.17
CA CYS A 339 -3.65 8.03 -1.74
C CYS A 339 -4.63 6.91 -1.38
N ALA A 340 -4.22 6.03 -0.48
CA ALA A 340 -5.07 5.01 0.13
C ALA A 340 -4.95 5.10 1.65
N LYS A 341 -6.09 5.21 2.35
CA LYS A 341 -6.15 5.33 3.82
C LYS A 341 -7.27 4.48 4.41
N PRO A 342 -7.14 4.05 5.68
CA PRO A 342 -8.25 3.39 6.35
C PRO A 342 -9.37 4.40 6.56
N PHE A 343 -10.61 4.00 6.28
CA PHE A 343 -11.79 4.76 6.70
C PHE A 343 -13.03 3.85 6.76
N ARG A 344 -14.22 4.43 6.86
CA ARG A 344 -15.48 3.70 6.81
C ARG A 344 -16.23 3.97 5.51
N ASP A 345 -17.00 3.01 5.07
CA ASP A 345 -17.98 3.18 3.99
C ASP A 345 -19.23 3.93 4.47
N GLY A 346 -20.16 4.20 3.55
CA GLY A 346 -21.43 4.87 3.84
C GLY A 346 -22.38 4.10 4.79
N GLN A 347 -22.05 2.86 5.14
CA GLN A 347 -22.79 2.02 6.09
C GLN A 347 -22.07 1.90 7.45
N GLY A 348 -20.92 2.57 7.61
CA GLY A 348 -20.11 2.52 8.82
C GLY A 348 -19.24 1.27 8.94
N LYS A 349 -19.16 0.43 7.90
CA LYS A 349 -18.24 -0.70 7.83
C LYS A 349 -16.84 -0.22 7.46
N TYR A 350 -15.83 -0.96 7.88
CA TYR A 350 -14.46 -0.68 7.53
C TYR A 350 -14.24 -0.83 6.01
N ALA A 351 -13.55 0.13 5.40
CA ALA A 351 -13.15 0.09 4.00
C ALA A 351 -11.84 0.86 3.79
N VAL A 352 -11.03 0.42 2.83
CA VAL A 352 -9.90 1.23 2.37
C VAL A 352 -10.45 2.32 1.47
N THR A 353 -10.22 3.58 1.83
CA THR A 353 -10.64 4.73 1.05
C THR A 353 -9.49 5.21 0.17
N ILE A 354 -9.75 5.24 -1.12
CA ILE A 354 -8.82 5.61 -2.16
C ILE A 354 -9.20 7.00 -2.65
N LEU A 355 -8.27 7.95 -2.53
CA LEU A 355 -8.42 9.28 -3.08
C LEU A 355 -7.69 9.34 -4.42
N THR A 356 -8.38 9.83 -5.43
CA THR A 356 -7.83 10.00 -6.77
C THR A 356 -7.57 11.48 -7.08
N HIS A 357 -6.74 11.75 -8.08
CA HIS A 357 -6.63 13.06 -8.70
C HIS A 357 -7.23 12.98 -10.11
N GLY A 358 -8.15 13.88 -10.41
CA GLY A 358 -8.79 13.97 -11.73
C GLY A 358 -8.22 15.12 -12.55
N SER A 359 -8.84 15.36 -13.71
CA SER A 359 -8.62 16.59 -14.46
C SER A 359 -9.32 17.77 -13.76
N ALA A 360 -8.76 18.99 -13.87
CA ALA A 360 -9.36 20.24 -13.37
C ALA A 360 -9.61 20.41 -11.86
N GLY A 361 -8.85 19.75 -10.99
CA GLY A 361 -8.95 19.97 -9.53
C GLY A 361 -9.96 19.06 -8.83
N THR A 362 -10.64 18.19 -9.58
CA THR A 362 -11.74 17.33 -9.10
C THR A 362 -11.39 15.86 -9.34
N GLY A 363 -10.77 15.22 -8.36
CA GLY A 363 -10.73 13.75 -8.33
C GLY A 363 -11.99 13.19 -7.66
N ASP A 364 -12.00 11.88 -7.47
CA ASP A 364 -13.04 11.10 -6.80
C ASP A 364 -12.51 10.34 -5.58
N LEU A 365 -13.44 9.91 -4.72
CA LEU A 365 -13.18 8.89 -3.69
C LEU A 365 -13.77 7.54 -4.10
N TYR A 366 -13.02 6.49 -3.80
CA TYR A 366 -13.47 5.10 -3.91
C TYR A 366 -13.30 4.39 -2.57
N HIS A 367 -14.16 3.41 -2.30
CA HIS A 367 -14.05 2.49 -1.19
C HIS A 367 -13.75 1.11 -1.74
N MET A 368 -12.75 0.46 -1.16
CA MET A 368 -12.45 -0.94 -1.39
C MET A 368 -12.73 -1.76 -0.14
N SER A 369 -13.41 -2.87 -0.34
CA SER A 369 -13.59 -3.92 0.67
C SER A 369 -13.46 -5.29 0.01
N PHE A 370 -13.16 -6.31 0.79
CA PHE A 370 -13.21 -7.69 0.32
C PHE A 370 -14.62 -8.24 0.51
N VAL A 371 -15.15 -8.90 -0.52
CA VAL A 371 -16.48 -9.53 -0.50
C VAL A 371 -16.32 -11.02 -0.80
N ASP A 372 -17.03 -11.82 -0.02
CA ASP A 372 -17.12 -13.26 -0.19
C ASP A 372 -18.33 -13.60 -1.07
N GLN A 373 -18.10 -14.43 -2.09
CA GLN A 373 -19.16 -14.99 -2.92
C GLN A 373 -19.08 -16.51 -2.90
N ALA A 374 -20.18 -17.14 -2.48
CA ALA A 374 -20.34 -18.58 -2.56
C ALA A 374 -20.68 -18.99 -4.00
N VAL A 375 -19.89 -19.91 -4.57
CA VAL A 375 -20.13 -20.54 -5.87
C VAL A 375 -20.16 -22.05 -5.63
N GLY A 376 -21.37 -22.61 -5.58
CA GLY A 376 -21.57 -23.99 -5.12
C GLY A 376 -21.17 -24.14 -3.65
N ASP A 377 -20.28 -25.09 -3.36
CA ASP A 377 -19.81 -25.38 -2.00
C ASP A 377 -18.56 -24.57 -1.58
N TYR A 378 -18.10 -23.63 -2.42
CA TYR A 378 -16.86 -22.90 -2.20
C TYR A 378 -17.09 -21.41 -2.08
N THR A 379 -16.33 -20.78 -1.18
CA THR A 379 -16.34 -19.32 -0.99
C THR A 379 -15.11 -18.71 -1.63
N ILE A 380 -15.33 -17.74 -2.52
CA ILE A 380 -14.27 -16.96 -3.15
C ILE A 380 -14.32 -15.54 -2.59
N THR A 381 -13.19 -15.03 -2.12
CA THR A 381 -13.02 -13.65 -1.67
C THR A 381 -12.40 -12.82 -2.78
N TYR A 382 -12.97 -11.66 -3.10
CA TYR A 382 -12.41 -10.73 -4.09
C TYR A 382 -12.56 -9.26 -3.67
N PRO A 383 -11.70 -8.35 -4.17
CA PRO A 383 -11.82 -6.93 -3.89
C PRO A 383 -13.01 -6.34 -4.66
N SER A 384 -13.92 -5.68 -3.94
CA SER A 384 -15.03 -4.92 -4.47
C SER A 384 -14.74 -3.43 -4.37
N ILE A 385 -14.94 -2.70 -5.47
CA ILE A 385 -14.70 -1.26 -5.57
C ILE A 385 -16.02 -0.53 -5.77
N LEU A 386 -16.29 0.42 -4.88
CA LEU A 386 -17.47 1.28 -4.95
C LEU A 386 -17.05 2.75 -4.92
N ARG A 387 -17.60 3.56 -5.83
CA ARG A 387 -17.37 5.00 -5.82
C ARG A 387 -18.15 5.65 -4.69
N ALA A 388 -17.49 6.54 -3.94
CA ALA A 388 -18.16 7.40 -2.98
C ALA A 388 -18.81 8.58 -3.72
N ASN A 389 -20.13 8.58 -3.81
CA ASN A 389 -20.86 9.59 -4.56
C ASN A 389 -20.68 11.00 -3.97
N GLY A 390 -20.41 11.98 -4.84
CA GLY A 390 -20.38 13.41 -4.49
C GLY A 390 -19.15 13.90 -3.72
N GLN A 391 -18.12 13.06 -3.56
CA GLN A 391 -16.89 13.41 -2.86
C GLN A 391 -15.75 13.67 -3.85
N SER A 392 -14.88 14.63 -3.52
CA SER A 392 -13.72 14.94 -4.35
C SER A 392 -12.46 14.33 -3.77
N GLY A 393 -11.54 13.86 -4.62
CA GLY A 393 -10.24 13.36 -4.21
C GLY A 393 -9.22 14.46 -3.85
N THR A 394 -7.92 14.10 -3.84
CA THR A 394 -6.84 14.97 -3.33
C THR A 394 -5.73 15.19 -4.37
N TYR A 395 -5.04 16.33 -4.27
CA TYR A 395 -3.80 16.61 -5.02
C TYR A 395 -2.53 16.47 -4.16
N SER A 396 -2.69 16.37 -2.84
CA SER A 396 -1.57 16.30 -1.90
C SER A 396 -1.72 15.03 -1.07
N PRO A 397 -1.31 13.86 -1.60
CA PRO A 397 -1.54 12.57 -0.95
C PRO A 397 -0.93 12.48 0.45
N PHE A 398 0.20 13.16 0.69
CA PHE A 398 0.86 13.22 2.01
C PHE A 398 0.20 14.17 3.01
N ALA A 399 -0.73 15.02 2.57
CA ALA A 399 -1.49 15.92 3.45
C ALA A 399 -2.85 15.33 3.88
N VAL A 400 -3.13 14.07 3.50
CA VAL A 400 -4.33 13.34 3.94
C VAL A 400 -4.08 12.80 5.34
N VAL A 401 -4.86 13.29 6.31
CA VAL A 401 -4.76 12.91 7.71
C VAL A 401 -6.05 12.26 8.16
N GLU A 402 -5.93 11.11 8.83
CA GLU A 402 -7.03 10.51 9.57
C GLU A 402 -6.99 11.02 11.02
N ALA A 403 -8.08 11.65 11.46
CA ALA A 403 -8.23 12.10 12.84
C ALA A 403 -9.71 12.06 13.23
N ASN A 404 -10.02 11.76 14.50
CA ASN A 404 -11.39 11.78 15.03
C ASN A 404 -12.42 11.05 14.14
N ASN A 405 -12.06 9.89 13.60
CA ASN A 405 -12.92 9.09 12.71
C ASN A 405 -13.39 9.87 11.46
N SER A 406 -12.50 10.71 10.91
CA SER A 406 -12.69 11.48 9.67
C SER A 406 -11.36 11.57 8.92
N LEU A 407 -11.42 11.54 7.59
CA LEU A 407 -10.30 11.97 6.77
C LEU A 407 -10.38 13.47 6.57
N TYR A 408 -9.24 14.14 6.70
CA TYR A 408 -9.04 15.55 6.42
C TYR A 408 -8.03 15.66 5.29
N TYR A 409 -8.38 16.35 4.20
CA TYR A 409 -7.52 16.41 3.04
C TYR A 409 -7.74 17.67 2.20
N PRO A 410 -6.66 18.21 1.62
CA PRO A 410 -6.77 19.28 0.63
C PRO A 410 -7.22 18.72 -0.71
N THR A 411 -8.10 19.45 -1.37
CA THR A 411 -8.44 19.28 -2.79
C THR A 411 -7.85 20.44 -3.57
N GLY A 412 -7.93 20.44 -4.91
CA GLY A 412 -7.43 21.55 -5.72
C GLY A 412 -8.14 22.89 -5.47
N ARG A 413 -9.27 22.91 -4.75
CA ARG A 413 -10.10 24.12 -4.54
C ARG A 413 -10.43 24.42 -3.09
N ALA A 414 -10.45 23.41 -2.22
CA ALA A 414 -10.88 23.54 -0.83
C ALA A 414 -10.27 22.44 0.06
N PHE A 415 -10.25 22.68 1.36
CA PHE A 415 -9.98 21.63 2.35
C PHE A 415 -11.28 20.90 2.69
N LYS A 416 -11.29 19.56 2.59
CA LYS A 416 -12.48 18.73 2.77
C LYS A 416 -12.32 17.72 3.91
N THR A 417 -13.46 17.24 4.40
CA THR A 417 -13.53 16.16 5.38
C THR A 417 -14.62 15.16 5.04
N THR A 418 -14.39 13.86 5.29
CA THR A 418 -15.35 12.77 5.03
C THR A 418 -16.37 12.54 6.15
N GLY A 419 -16.41 13.40 7.17
CA GLY A 419 -17.12 13.21 8.44
C GLY A 419 -18.42 12.38 8.39
N SER A 420 -18.57 11.48 9.35
CA SER A 420 -19.75 10.62 9.50
C SER A 420 -20.94 11.40 10.07
N LYS A 421 -22.04 11.47 9.34
CA LYS A 421 -23.34 11.96 9.85
C LYS A 421 -24.23 10.79 10.22
N ALA A 422 -25.04 10.93 11.27
CA ALA A 422 -26.06 9.95 11.63
C ALA A 422 -26.97 9.69 10.41
N GLN A 423 -27.38 8.43 10.22
CA GLN A 423 -28.21 7.99 9.09
C GLN A 423 -29.38 8.97 8.88
N LEU A 424 -29.35 9.72 7.78
CA LEU A 424 -30.55 10.32 7.24
C LEU A 424 -31.32 9.17 6.58
N ILE A 425 -32.30 8.62 7.32
CA ILE A 425 -33.23 7.62 6.80
C ILE A 425 -34.05 8.27 5.68
N ASN A 426 -33.64 8.02 4.44
CA ASN A 426 -34.43 7.88 3.20
C ASN A 426 -33.56 8.32 2.01
N ILE A 427 -32.92 7.35 1.37
CA ILE A 427 -32.56 7.49 -0.04
C ILE A 427 -33.81 7.12 -0.84
N LEU A 428 -34.48 8.13 -1.37
CA LEU A 428 -35.32 8.02 -2.56
C LEU A 428 -34.97 9.20 -3.46
N VAL A 429 -34.57 8.89 -4.69
CA VAL A 429 -34.47 9.86 -5.79
C VAL A 429 -35.40 9.34 -6.88
N THR A 430 -36.44 10.09 -7.20
CA THR A 430 -36.54 10.82 -8.49
C THR A 430 -37.79 11.69 -8.52
N ASN A 431 -37.54 12.97 -8.85
CA ASN A 431 -38.38 14.05 -9.37
C ASN A 431 -39.73 14.39 -8.71
#